data_AF-H6N6P3-F1
#
_entry.id   AF-H6N6P3-F1
#
_cell.length_a   1.000
_cell.length_b   1.000
_cell.length_c   1.000
_cell.angle_alpha   90.00
_cell.angle_beta   90.00
_cell.angle_gamma   90.00
#
_symmetry.space_group_name_H-M   'P 1'
#
loop_
_entity.id
_entity.type
_entity.pdbx_description
1 polymer ?
#
loop_
_entity_poly.entity_id
_entity_poly.type
_entity_poly.pdbx_seq_one_letter_code
_entity_poly.pdbx_strand_id
1 'polypeptide(L)'
;MVSRDDSSFELVKRWCVINKRSLKEEVLASNRKIIPISGSDVDSQWKQAWTSYSTNKGTLDIKDSTFNSKSQNSEATGGPALKKWCEDRSTQFMYEYLGEDKGYDKYYSWCTKE
;
A
#
# COMPACT_ATOMS: atom_id res chain seq x y z
N MET A 1 -25.56 26.57 -10.47
CA MET A 1 -24.96 26.04 -9.22
C MET A 1 -25.85 24.89 -8.78
N VAL A 2 -25.36 23.65 -8.84
CA VAL A 2 -26.13 22.51 -8.31
C VAL A 2 -26.18 22.69 -6.80
N SER A 3 -27.35 23.08 -6.29
CA SER A 3 -27.63 23.03 -4.86
C SER A 3 -27.40 21.58 -4.42
N ARG A 4 -26.45 21.37 -3.51
CA ARG A 4 -26.24 20.07 -2.86
C ARG A 4 -27.48 19.82 -2.01
N ASP A 5 -28.47 19.16 -2.60
CA ASP A 5 -29.70 18.77 -1.93
C ASP A 5 -29.35 17.82 -0.78
N ASP A 6 -29.76 18.18 0.44
CA ASP A 6 -29.54 17.39 1.66
C ASP A 6 -30.04 15.94 1.49
N SER A 7 -31.07 15.74 0.65
CA SER A 7 -31.61 14.41 0.31
C SER A 7 -30.55 13.48 -0.33
N SER A 8 -29.67 14.07 -1.16
CA SER A 8 -28.59 13.35 -1.84
C SER A 8 -27.51 12.92 -0.85
N PHE A 9 -27.22 13.76 0.15
CA PHE A 9 -26.26 13.45 1.21
C PHE A 9 -26.76 12.35 2.15
N GLU A 10 -28.05 12.34 2.47
CA GLU A 10 -28.68 11.27 3.25
C GLU A 10 -28.67 9.92 2.52
N LEU A 11 -28.84 9.91 1.20
CA LEU A 11 -28.68 8.70 0.40
C LEU A 11 -27.23 8.19 0.40
N VAL A 12 -26.24 9.07 0.29
CA VAL A 12 -24.83 8.69 0.41
C VAL A 12 -24.55 8.07 1.78
N LYS A 13 -25.06 8.63 2.88
CA LYS A 13 -24.90 8.03 4.22
C LYS A 13 -25.50 6.62 4.33
N ARG A 14 -26.63 6.36 3.65
CA ARG A 14 -27.35 5.07 3.71
C ARG A 14 -26.74 4.00 2.82
N TRP A 15 -26.21 4.37 1.67
CA TRP A 15 -25.82 3.42 0.62
C TRP A 15 -24.31 3.34 0.38
N CYS A 16 -23.52 4.29 0.90
CA CYS A 16 -22.07 4.24 0.78
C CYS A 16 -21.51 3.19 1.75
N VAL A 17 -21.22 2.00 1.22
CA VAL A 17 -20.51 0.96 1.97
C VAL A 17 -19.06 1.37 2.10
N ILE A 18 -18.68 1.84 3.30
CA ILE A 18 -17.29 2.17 3.62
C ILE A 18 -16.56 0.85 3.88
N ASN A 19 -15.53 0.55 3.09
CA ASN A 19 -14.65 -0.58 3.37
C ASN A 19 -13.82 -0.27 4.62
N LYS A 20 -14.17 -0.88 5.76
CA LYS A 20 -13.51 -0.69 7.05
C LYS A 20 -12.31 -1.61 7.28
N ARG A 21 -11.92 -2.40 6.29
CA ARG A 21 -10.73 -3.24 6.38
C ARG A 21 -9.48 -2.37 6.33
N SER A 22 -8.48 -2.78 7.07
CA SER A 22 -7.10 -2.33 6.84
C SER A 22 -6.59 -2.81 5.49
N LEU A 23 -5.52 -2.19 4.98
CA LEU A 23 -4.87 -2.65 3.75
C LEU A 23 -4.47 -4.13 3.85
N LYS A 24 -3.93 -4.53 5.01
CA LYS A 24 -3.57 -5.92 5.31
C LYS A 24 -4.78 -6.85 5.21
N GLU A 25 -5.89 -6.51 5.82
CA GLU A 25 -7.10 -7.36 5.78
C GLU A 25 -7.67 -7.44 4.37
N GLU A 26 -7.64 -6.34 3.61
CA GLU A 26 -8.16 -6.31 2.24
C GLU A 26 -7.32 -7.16 1.27
N VAL A 27 -5.98 -7.10 1.36
CA VAL A 27 -5.14 -7.96 0.51
C VAL A 27 -5.28 -9.44 0.85
N LEU A 28 -5.44 -9.79 2.14
CA LEU A 28 -5.68 -11.16 2.57
C LEU A 28 -7.03 -11.69 2.08
N ALA A 29 -8.07 -10.85 2.09
CA ALA A 29 -9.37 -11.17 1.50
C ALA A 29 -9.31 -11.37 -0.03
N SER A 30 -8.25 -10.84 -0.68
CA SER A 30 -8.00 -10.96 -2.11
C SER A 30 -7.09 -12.15 -2.48
N ASN A 31 -6.91 -13.12 -1.57
CA ASN A 31 -6.06 -14.30 -1.74
C ASN A 31 -4.56 -14.01 -1.99
N ARG A 32 -4.07 -12.83 -1.62
CA ARG A 32 -2.63 -12.51 -1.64
C ARG A 32 -1.99 -12.85 -0.29
N LYS A 33 -0.69 -13.15 -0.30
CA LYS A 33 0.09 -13.32 0.92
C LYS A 33 0.95 -12.09 1.17
N ILE A 34 1.02 -11.63 2.42
CA ILE A 34 1.91 -10.52 2.78
C ILE A 34 3.36 -11.03 2.84
N ILE A 35 4.30 -10.21 2.38
CA ILE A 35 5.73 -10.51 2.56
C ILE A 35 6.04 -10.42 4.07
N PRO A 36 6.58 -11.48 4.71
CA PRO A 36 6.79 -11.49 6.15
C PRO A 36 7.69 -10.34 6.64
N ILE A 37 7.35 -9.76 7.78
CA ILE A 37 8.15 -8.71 8.44
C ILE A 37 9.19 -9.28 9.42
N SER A 38 9.05 -10.55 9.82
CA SER A 38 9.95 -11.25 10.74
C SER A 38 10.02 -12.75 10.39
N GLY A 39 11.07 -13.43 10.87
CA GLY A 39 11.36 -14.83 10.58
C GLY A 39 12.62 -15.04 9.74
N SER A 40 12.84 -16.28 9.31
CA SER A 40 13.94 -16.63 8.39
C SER A 40 13.70 -16.05 7.00
N ASP A 41 14.79 -15.72 6.31
CA ASP A 41 14.82 -15.24 4.91
C ASP A 41 14.06 -13.94 4.62
N VAL A 42 13.62 -13.20 5.65
CA VAL A 42 12.92 -11.91 5.50
C VAL A 42 13.73 -10.94 4.66
N ASP A 43 15.02 -10.78 4.99
CA ASP A 43 15.88 -9.83 4.28
C ASP A 43 16.04 -10.19 2.81
N SER A 44 16.11 -11.49 2.50
CA SER A 44 16.18 -11.97 1.11
C SER A 44 14.89 -11.68 0.35
N GLN A 45 13.73 -11.95 0.97
CA GLN A 45 12.41 -11.69 0.37
C GLN A 45 12.19 -10.19 0.08
N TRP A 46 12.59 -9.30 1.00
CA TRP A 46 12.45 -7.86 0.78
C TRP A 46 13.46 -7.29 -0.23
N LYS A 47 14.67 -7.86 -0.32
CA LYS A 47 15.61 -7.55 -1.41
C LYS A 47 15.01 -7.92 -2.77
N GLN A 48 14.46 -9.13 -2.89
CA GLN A 48 13.80 -9.58 -4.12
C GLN A 48 12.58 -8.70 -4.47
N ALA A 49 11.76 -8.35 -3.49
CA ALA A 49 10.62 -7.45 -3.68
C ALA A 49 11.09 -6.06 -4.16
N TRP A 50 12.20 -5.56 -3.61
CA TRP A 50 12.81 -4.33 -4.09
C TRP A 50 13.32 -4.42 -5.53
N THR A 51 13.97 -5.52 -5.93
CA THR A 51 14.40 -5.72 -7.32
C THR A 51 13.20 -5.67 -8.27
N SER A 52 12.10 -6.32 -7.90
CA SER A 52 10.85 -6.28 -8.66
C SER A 52 10.27 -4.87 -8.73
N TYR A 53 10.17 -4.17 -7.59
CA TYR A 53 9.69 -2.79 -7.52
C TYR A 53 10.54 -1.85 -8.39
N SER A 54 11.85 -1.81 -8.16
CA SER A 54 12.76 -0.89 -8.84
C SER A 54 12.77 -1.07 -10.36
N THR A 55 12.49 -2.28 -10.84
CA THR A 55 12.38 -2.59 -12.27
C THR A 55 11.00 -2.29 -12.84
N ASN A 56 9.93 -2.58 -12.10
CA ASN A 56 8.56 -2.66 -12.63
C ASN A 56 7.59 -1.59 -12.12
N LYS A 57 8.08 -0.64 -11.29
CA LYS A 57 7.23 0.33 -10.59
C LYS A 57 6.27 1.11 -11.48
N GLY A 58 6.68 1.52 -12.69
CA GLY A 58 5.81 2.16 -13.68
C GLY A 58 4.87 3.22 -13.09
N THR A 59 3.56 3.06 -13.32
CA THR A 59 2.52 3.96 -12.78
C THR A 59 2.23 3.77 -11.29
N LEU A 60 2.79 2.73 -10.66
CA LEU A 60 2.69 2.39 -9.24
C LEU A 60 3.99 2.74 -8.49
N ASP A 61 4.78 3.69 -9.01
CA ASP A 61 5.91 4.28 -8.31
C ASP A 61 5.45 4.95 -7.01
N ILE A 62 6.06 4.54 -5.90
CA ILE A 62 5.83 5.11 -4.57
C ILE A 62 6.47 6.49 -4.56
N LYS A 63 5.69 7.53 -4.27
CA LYS A 63 6.13 8.95 -4.25
C LYS A 63 6.46 9.46 -2.86
N ASP A 64 6.24 8.64 -1.84
CA ASP A 64 6.59 8.95 -0.45
C ASP A 64 8.06 9.39 -0.36
N SER A 65 8.30 10.60 0.18
CA SER A 65 9.64 11.18 0.27
C SER A 65 10.56 10.46 1.24
N THR A 66 9.99 9.80 2.26
CA THR A 66 10.75 8.96 3.22
C THR A 66 11.24 7.67 2.56
N PHE A 67 10.49 7.19 1.56
CA PHE A 67 10.85 6.03 0.75
C PHE A 67 11.77 6.36 -0.45
N ASN A 68 11.77 7.60 -0.96
CA ASN A 68 12.58 8.01 -2.11
C ASN A 68 13.89 8.73 -1.75
N SER A 69 14.40 8.55 -0.54
CA SER A 69 15.67 9.16 -0.16
C SER A 69 16.81 8.61 -1.04
N LYS A 70 17.74 9.49 -1.48
CA LYS A 70 18.81 9.15 -2.45
C LYS A 70 19.68 7.94 -2.05
N SER A 71 19.67 7.56 -0.77
CA SER A 71 20.38 6.40 -0.23
C SER A 71 19.74 5.04 -0.55
N GLN A 72 18.52 4.99 -1.10
CA GLN A 72 17.76 3.74 -1.31
C GLN A 72 17.94 3.11 -2.70
N ASN A 73 18.95 3.49 -3.48
CA ASN A 73 19.11 3.02 -4.87
C ASN A 73 19.62 1.58 -5.00
N SER A 74 20.00 0.91 -3.90
CA SER A 74 20.50 -0.47 -3.91
C SER A 74 19.56 -1.42 -3.17
N GLU A 75 19.57 -2.71 -3.51
CA GLU A 75 18.77 -3.73 -2.80
C GLU A 75 19.05 -3.76 -1.29
N ALA A 76 20.30 -3.49 -0.89
CA ALA A 76 20.72 -3.46 0.52
C ALA A 76 20.03 -2.36 1.34
N THR A 77 19.53 -1.31 0.69
CA THR A 77 18.92 -0.13 1.35
C THR A 77 17.44 0.00 0.99
N GLY A 78 17.09 -0.31 -0.26
CA GLY A 78 15.73 -0.28 -0.78
C GLY A 78 14.84 -1.41 -0.26
N GLY A 79 15.37 -2.63 -0.05
CA GLY A 79 14.60 -3.72 0.57
C GLY A 79 14.08 -3.36 1.96
N PRO A 80 14.95 -2.95 2.90
CA PRO A 80 14.53 -2.45 4.21
C PRO A 80 13.58 -1.25 4.15
N ALA A 81 13.78 -0.33 3.20
CA ALA A 81 12.90 0.82 3.00
C ALA A 81 11.49 0.41 2.56
N LEU A 82 11.38 -0.51 1.61
CA LEU A 82 10.10 -1.04 1.14
C LEU A 82 9.39 -1.81 2.25
N LYS A 83 10.13 -2.63 3.01
CA LYS A 83 9.60 -3.29 4.21
C LYS A 83 8.97 -2.29 5.17
N LYS A 84 9.72 -1.24 5.54
CA LYS A 84 9.26 -0.18 6.46
C LYS A 84 8.00 0.51 5.92
N TRP A 85 8.01 0.87 4.64
CA TRP A 85 6.87 1.53 3.98
C TRP A 85 5.61 0.65 4.02
N CYS A 86 5.76 -0.66 3.78
CA CYS A 86 4.69 -1.63 3.86
C CYS A 86 4.20 -1.86 5.30
N GLU A 87 5.10 -1.90 6.27
CA GLU A 87 4.75 -2.07 7.68
C GLU A 87 3.91 -0.88 8.17
N ASP A 88 4.37 0.35 7.91
CA ASP A 88 3.72 1.60 8.33
C ASP A 88 2.30 1.75 7.77
N ARG A 89 2.03 1.15 6.61
CA ARG A 89 0.73 1.24 5.93
C ARG A 89 -0.21 0.08 6.23
N SER A 90 0.31 -1.01 6.78
CA SER A 90 -0.44 -2.26 6.93
C SER A 90 -1.73 -2.11 7.76
N THR A 91 -1.74 -1.19 8.72
CA THR A 91 -2.87 -0.91 9.62
C THR A 91 -3.77 0.22 9.15
N GLN A 92 -3.40 0.95 8.09
CA GLN A 92 -4.24 2.00 7.54
C GLN A 92 -5.49 1.40 6.92
N PHE A 93 -6.62 2.11 7.07
CA PHE A 93 -7.90 1.64 6.56
C PHE A 93 -8.14 2.04 5.10
N MET A 94 -8.90 1.22 4.38
CA MET A 94 -9.23 1.45 2.96
C MET A 94 -9.97 2.76 2.69
N TYR A 95 -10.57 3.38 3.72
CA TYR A 95 -11.24 4.68 3.61
C TYR A 95 -10.32 5.87 3.93
N GLU A 96 -9.10 5.62 4.39
CA GLU A 96 -8.13 6.67 4.71
C GLU A 96 -7.37 7.12 3.46
N TYR A 97 -6.90 8.37 3.47
CA TYR A 97 -5.94 8.81 2.48
C TYR A 97 -4.57 8.21 2.79
N LEU A 98 -4.05 7.40 1.86
CA LEU A 98 -2.82 6.60 2.05
C LEU A 98 -1.53 7.37 1.73
N GLY A 99 -1.59 8.69 1.76
CA GLY A 99 -0.47 9.60 1.48
C GLY A 99 -0.25 9.90 0.00
N GLU A 100 -0.77 9.08 -0.90
CA GLU A 100 -0.64 9.26 -2.35
C GLU A 100 -1.71 8.52 -3.16
N ASP A 101 -1.85 8.88 -4.43
CA ASP A 101 -2.74 8.20 -5.38
C ASP A 101 -2.38 6.71 -5.50
N LYS A 102 -3.42 5.90 -5.70
CA LYS A 102 -3.32 4.44 -5.85
C LYS A 102 -2.62 3.74 -4.68
N GLY A 103 -2.74 4.28 -3.47
CA GLY A 103 -2.07 3.72 -2.29
C GLY A 103 -2.38 2.24 -2.04
N TYR A 104 -3.64 1.81 -2.27
CA TYR A 104 -3.99 0.39 -2.19
C TYR A 104 -3.31 -0.42 -3.28
N ASP A 105 -3.37 -0.01 -4.55
CA ASP A 105 -2.73 -0.74 -5.65
C ASP A 105 -1.22 -0.88 -5.42
N LYS A 106 -0.56 0.17 -4.90
CA LYS A 106 0.85 0.14 -4.52
C LYS A 106 1.11 -0.87 -3.40
N TYR A 107 0.31 -0.84 -2.35
CA TYR A 107 0.42 -1.80 -1.25
C TYR A 107 0.20 -3.24 -1.74
N TYR A 108 -0.85 -3.46 -2.53
CA TYR A 108 -1.18 -4.73 -3.15
C TYR A 108 -0.04 -5.24 -4.04
N SER A 109 0.57 -4.38 -4.86
CA SER A 109 1.65 -4.79 -5.77
C SER A 109 2.97 -5.04 -5.06
N TRP A 110 3.34 -4.23 -4.06
CA TRP A 110 4.70 -4.20 -3.54
C TRP A 110 4.88 -4.80 -2.14
N CYS A 111 3.81 -4.97 -1.37
CA CYS A 111 3.84 -5.53 -0.02
C CYS A 111 3.37 -6.98 0.04
N THR A 112 2.98 -7.56 -1.10
CA THR A 112 2.42 -8.91 -1.17
C THR A 112 3.12 -9.77 -2.22
N LYS A 113 2.93 -11.08 -2.08
CA LYS A 113 3.37 -12.13 -2.99
C LYS A 113 2.20 -13.08 -3.27
N GLU A 114 2.32 -13.84 -4.35
CA GLU A 114 1.35 -14.90 -4.70
C GLU A 114 1.30 -16.03 -3.65
#